data_AF-P36991-F1
#
_entry.id   AF-P36991-F1
#
_cell.length_a   1.000
_cell.length_b   1.000
_cell.length_c   1.000
_cell.angle_alpha   90.00
_cell.angle_beta   90.00
_cell.angle_gamma   90.00
#
_symmetry.space_group_name_H-M   'P 1'
#
loop_
_entity.id
_entity.type
_entity.pdbx_description
1 polymer ?
#
loop_
_entity_poly.entity_id
_entity_poly.type
_entity_poly.pdbx_seq_one_letter_code
_entity_poly.pdbx_strand_id
1 'polypeptide(L)'
;MKFVILLTIGLLVVAAIPQRRQQQQQQQQQQQRDEREIPPFLEGAPPSVIDEFYNLLKTDENKTDQQTEADVEAFINRLGGSYKVRFTQFMEEVKKARADYERIHQQAVARFSPAAKDADARMSAIADSPHLTTRQKSQQIQAIMDSLSESVRREIINALSPQE
;
A
#
# COMPACT_ATOMS: atom_id res chain seq x y z
N MET A 1 -5.33 -1.35 7.09
CA MET A 1 -5.02 -0.82 5.74
C MET A 1 -4.12 -1.75 4.92
N LYS A 2 -4.61 -2.92 4.47
CA LYS A 2 -3.78 -3.88 3.68
C LYS A 2 -3.33 -3.32 2.31
N PHE A 3 -4.11 -2.41 1.71
CA PHE A 3 -3.85 -1.89 0.36
C PHE A 3 -2.82 -0.75 0.28
N VAL A 4 -2.65 0.06 1.33
CA VAL A 4 -1.70 1.19 1.28
C VAL A 4 -0.24 0.71 1.33
N ILE A 5 0.01 -0.46 1.94
CA ILE A 5 1.36 -1.02 2.10
C ILE A 5 1.95 -1.54 0.77
N LEU A 6 1.11 -1.86 -0.22
CA LEU A 6 1.60 -2.42 -1.49
C LEU A 6 2.21 -1.39 -2.46
N LEU A 7 2.14 -0.09 -2.19
CA LEU A 7 2.58 0.95 -3.14
C LEU A 7 4.03 1.45 -2.96
N THR A 8 4.82 0.97 -1.99
CA THR A 8 6.08 1.65 -1.60
C THR A 8 7.41 0.98 -1.98
N ILE A 9 7.44 -0.07 -2.82
CA ILE A 9 8.71 -0.71 -3.21
C ILE A 9 9.06 -0.42 -4.67
N GLY A 10 9.90 0.60 -4.88
CA GLY A 10 10.57 0.88 -6.16
C GLY A 10 11.65 1.95 -5.99
N LEU A 11 12.92 1.53 -6.10
CA LEU A 11 14.15 2.18 -5.61
C LEU A 11 15.13 2.41 -6.78
N LEU A 12 16.11 3.32 -6.59
CA LEU A 12 17.38 3.56 -7.33
C LEU A 12 17.32 4.64 -8.45
N VAL A 13 17.94 5.83 -8.37
CA VAL A 13 19.35 6.31 -8.18
C VAL A 13 20.29 6.02 -9.37
N VAL A 14 20.81 7.07 -10.03
CA VAL A 14 22.26 7.41 -10.25
C VAL A 14 22.46 8.62 -11.23
N ALA A 15 23.42 9.50 -10.86
CA ALA A 15 24.27 10.53 -11.54
C ALA A 15 24.23 10.75 -13.09
N ALA A 16 24.67 11.83 -13.76
CA ALA A 16 25.26 13.17 -13.53
C ALA A 16 25.10 14.01 -14.85
N ILE A 17 25.28 15.34 -14.79
CA ILE A 17 25.40 16.38 -15.88
C ILE A 17 24.10 17.17 -16.25
N PRO A 18 24.11 18.53 -16.31
CA PRO A 18 22.92 19.32 -15.93
C PRO A 18 21.97 19.83 -17.03
N GLN A 19 22.37 20.07 -18.30
CA GLN A 19 21.52 20.84 -19.22
C GLN A 19 20.58 20.05 -20.16
N ARG A 20 20.87 18.78 -20.48
CA ARG A 20 19.91 17.88 -21.17
C ARG A 20 18.91 17.23 -20.21
N ARG A 21 19.06 17.46 -18.90
CA ARG A 21 18.27 16.82 -17.84
C ARG A 21 16.83 17.30 -17.76
N GLN A 22 16.45 18.54 -18.08
CA GLN A 22 15.06 18.95 -17.86
C GLN A 22 14.06 18.19 -18.74
N GLN A 23 14.34 18.03 -20.04
CA GLN A 23 13.47 17.24 -20.92
C GLN A 23 13.54 15.74 -20.63
N GLN A 24 14.73 15.19 -20.37
CA GLN A 24 14.86 13.77 -20.02
C GLN A 24 14.35 13.44 -18.61
N GLN A 25 14.42 14.36 -17.64
CA GLN A 25 13.79 14.20 -16.33
C GLN A 25 12.27 14.26 -16.46
N GLN A 26 11.71 15.09 -17.33
CA GLN A 26 10.26 15.03 -17.57
C GLN A 26 9.85 13.68 -18.19
N GLN A 27 10.62 13.16 -19.14
CA GLN A 27 10.35 11.83 -19.72
C GLN A 27 10.60 10.68 -18.73
N GLN A 28 11.68 10.71 -17.95
CA GLN A 28 11.96 9.70 -16.92
C GLN A 28 11.00 9.80 -15.74
N GLN A 29 10.56 10.99 -15.34
CA GLN A 29 9.49 11.15 -14.36
C GLN A 29 8.13 10.70 -14.90
N GLN A 30 7.88 10.82 -16.22
CA GLN A 30 6.69 10.21 -16.84
C GLN A 30 6.79 8.68 -16.85
N GLN A 31 7.94 8.09 -17.19
CA GLN A 31 8.13 6.63 -17.16
C GLN A 31 8.08 6.07 -15.73
N GLN A 32 8.66 6.74 -14.73
CA GLN A 32 8.54 6.37 -13.31
C GLN A 32 7.14 6.68 -12.73
N ARG A 33 6.31 7.46 -13.43
CA ARG A 33 4.89 7.60 -13.09
C ARG A 33 4.06 6.45 -13.63
N ASP A 34 4.41 5.90 -14.80
CA ASP A 34 3.73 4.71 -15.34
C ASP A 34 3.85 3.51 -14.39
N GLU A 35 4.90 3.43 -13.58
CA GLU A 35 5.05 2.36 -12.57
C GLU A 35 4.30 2.61 -11.26
N ARG A 36 3.92 3.87 -10.96
CA ARG A 36 3.15 4.17 -9.75
C ARG A 36 1.67 4.05 -10.08
N GLU A 37 1.00 3.04 -9.52
CA GLU A 37 -0.45 2.90 -9.63
C GLU A 37 -1.13 4.12 -8.96
N ILE A 38 -1.58 5.05 -9.80
CA ILE A 38 -2.25 6.28 -9.37
C ILE A 38 -3.62 5.89 -8.82
N PRO A 39 -3.97 6.28 -7.58
CA PRO A 39 -5.29 5.94 -7.05
C PRO A 39 -6.38 6.67 -7.83
N PRO A 40 -7.57 6.06 -8.03
CA PRO A 40 -8.65 6.62 -8.87
C PRO A 40 -9.04 8.06 -8.54
N PHE A 41 -8.94 8.46 -7.26
CA PHE A 41 -9.26 9.83 -6.85
C PHE A 41 -8.25 10.89 -7.32
N LEU A 42 -7.04 10.49 -7.71
CA LEU A 42 -5.99 11.34 -8.29
C LEU A 42 -5.83 11.17 -9.80
N GLU A 43 -6.72 10.45 -10.48
CA GLU A 43 -6.71 10.39 -11.93
C GLU A 43 -6.80 11.79 -12.55
N GLY A 44 -5.92 12.07 -13.50
CA GLY A 44 -5.79 13.38 -14.15
C GLY A 44 -5.26 14.49 -13.23
N ALA A 45 -4.84 14.17 -12.00
CA ALA A 45 -4.25 15.16 -11.11
C ALA A 45 -2.92 15.69 -11.66
N PRO A 46 -2.54 16.93 -11.35
CA PRO A 46 -1.23 17.44 -11.66
C PRO A 46 -0.13 16.55 -11.06
N PRO A 47 1.00 16.39 -11.79
CA PRO A 47 2.25 15.83 -11.30
C PRO A 47 2.57 16.07 -9.82
N SER A 48 2.52 17.34 -9.41
CA SER A 48 2.85 17.78 -8.05
C SER A 48 1.88 17.28 -6.98
N VAL A 49 0.59 17.14 -7.32
CA VAL A 49 -0.43 16.63 -6.40
C VAL A 49 -0.23 15.13 -6.15
N ILE A 50 0.10 14.38 -7.20
CA ILE A 50 0.43 12.96 -7.10
C ILE A 50 1.68 12.77 -6.22
N ASP A 51 2.73 13.56 -6.47
CA ASP A 51 3.97 13.48 -5.68
C ASP A 51 3.75 13.89 -4.22
N GLU A 52 2.92 14.91 -3.96
CA GLU A 52 2.55 15.32 -2.60
C GLU A 52 1.82 14.19 -1.85
N PHE A 53 0.91 13.48 -2.51
CA PHE A 53 0.21 12.34 -1.93
C PHE A 53 1.15 11.19 -1.56
N TYR A 54 2.05 10.76 -2.45
CA TYR A 54 2.99 9.68 -2.10
C TYR A 54 4.02 10.12 -1.05
N ASN A 55 4.41 11.40 -1.05
CA ASN A 55 5.27 11.94 0.00
C ASN A 55 4.56 11.90 1.36
N LEU A 56 3.26 12.22 1.41
CA LEU A 56 2.44 12.08 2.62
C LEU A 56 2.46 10.64 3.16
N LEU A 57 2.18 9.66 2.29
CA LEU A 57 2.18 8.24 2.68
C LEU A 57 3.55 7.80 3.23
N LYS A 58 4.63 8.24 2.58
CA LYS A 58 5.99 7.95 3.03
C LYS A 58 6.31 8.60 4.37
N THR A 59 5.92 9.86 4.59
CA THR A 59 6.15 10.52 5.89
C THR A 59 5.34 9.89 7.01
N ASP A 60 4.20 9.29 6.66
CA ASP A 60 3.26 8.70 7.60
C ASP A 60 3.59 7.24 7.97
N GLU A 61 4.68 6.67 7.48
CA GLU A 61 5.16 5.33 7.90
C GLU A 61 5.33 5.20 9.43
N ASN A 62 5.54 6.33 10.11
CA ASN A 62 5.72 6.44 11.56
C ASN A 62 4.43 6.70 12.32
N LYS A 63 3.29 6.73 11.62
CA LYS A 63 1.98 6.99 12.17
C LYS A 63 1.15 5.72 12.15
N THR A 64 0.16 5.69 13.03
CA THR A 64 -0.88 4.64 13.04
C THR A 64 -1.81 4.80 11.85
N ASP A 65 -2.51 3.72 11.46
CA ASP A 65 -3.50 3.75 10.37
C ASP A 65 -4.49 4.92 10.54
N GLN A 66 -5.01 5.15 11.76
CA GLN A 66 -5.96 6.23 12.03
C GLN A 66 -5.36 7.63 11.79
N GLN A 67 -4.10 7.83 12.15
CA GLN A 67 -3.42 9.11 11.93
C GLN A 67 -3.16 9.33 10.43
N THR A 68 -2.66 8.33 9.72
CA THR A 68 -2.48 8.39 8.26
C THR A 68 -3.80 8.67 7.54
N GLU A 69 -4.90 8.05 7.98
CA GLU A 69 -6.24 8.31 7.42
C GLU A 69 -6.65 9.78 7.59
N ALA A 70 -6.46 10.33 8.79
CA ALA A 70 -6.76 11.73 9.07
C ALA A 70 -5.91 12.69 8.23
N ASP A 71 -4.65 12.37 8.02
CA ASP A 71 -3.73 13.16 7.19
C ASP A 71 -4.11 13.11 5.70
N VAL A 72 -4.49 11.92 5.18
CA VAL A 72 -5.03 11.77 3.82
C VAL A 72 -6.34 12.54 3.67
N GLU A 73 -7.25 12.46 4.65
CA GLU A 73 -8.50 13.22 4.62
C GLU A 73 -8.23 14.73 4.61
N ALA A 74 -7.29 15.22 5.43
CA ALA A 74 -6.88 16.62 5.43
C ALA A 74 -6.28 17.06 4.09
N PHE A 75 -5.44 16.21 3.48
CA PHE A 75 -4.89 16.43 2.14
C PHE A 75 -5.99 16.55 1.09
N ILE A 76 -6.96 15.63 1.07
CA ILE A 76 -8.09 15.65 0.13
C ILE A 76 -9.01 16.85 0.38
N ASN A 77 -9.28 17.19 1.63
CA ASN A 77 -10.09 18.36 1.98
C ASN A 77 -9.44 19.67 1.50
N ARG A 78 -8.11 19.77 1.54
CA ARG A 78 -7.37 20.92 1.01
C ARG A 78 -7.46 21.01 -0.52
N LEU A 79 -7.42 19.88 -1.24
CA LEU A 79 -7.63 19.86 -2.69
C LEU A 79 -9.07 20.23 -3.06
N GLY A 80 -10.04 19.75 -2.28
CA GLY A 80 -11.45 20.03 -2.45
C GLY A 80 -12.02 19.57 -3.80
N GLY A 81 -13.17 20.14 -4.18
CA GLY A 81 -13.78 19.92 -5.49
C GLY A 81 -14.01 18.43 -5.84
N SER A 82 -13.65 18.06 -7.07
CA SER A 82 -13.85 16.70 -7.58
C SER A 82 -12.97 15.65 -6.89
N TYR A 83 -11.83 16.04 -6.28
CA TYR A 83 -10.99 15.12 -5.51
C TYR A 83 -11.73 14.58 -4.29
N LYS A 84 -12.48 15.42 -3.58
CA LYS A 84 -13.26 14.99 -2.42
C LYS A 84 -14.37 14.01 -2.79
N VAL A 85 -15.06 14.25 -3.91
CA VAL A 85 -16.11 13.37 -4.41
C VAL A 85 -15.53 12.01 -4.80
N ARG A 86 -14.47 11.99 -5.61
CA ARG A 86 -13.81 10.74 -6.03
C ARG A 86 -13.18 9.99 -4.85
N PHE A 87 -12.61 10.70 -3.88
CA PHE A 87 -12.07 10.07 -2.68
C PHE A 87 -13.17 9.38 -1.85
N THR A 88 -14.33 10.03 -1.71
CA THR A 88 -15.49 9.41 -1.02
C THR A 88 -15.95 8.15 -1.75
N GLN A 89 -16.03 8.18 -3.08
CA GLN A 89 -16.36 7.00 -3.89
C GLN A 89 -15.33 5.89 -3.72
N PHE A 90 -14.04 6.24 -3.79
CA PHE A 90 -12.94 5.31 -3.58
C PHE A 90 -13.00 4.64 -2.21
N MET A 91 -13.30 5.38 -1.13
CA MET A 91 -13.43 4.80 0.21
C MET A 91 -14.58 3.79 0.32
N GLU A 92 -15.70 4.02 -0.38
CA GLU A 92 -16.79 3.05 -0.46
C GLU A 92 -16.40 1.79 -1.25
N GLU A 93 -15.61 1.93 -2.31
CA GLU A 93 -15.05 0.80 -3.06
C GLU A 93 -14.06 0.00 -2.23
N VAL A 94 -13.16 0.66 -1.51
CA VAL A 94 -12.21 0.03 -0.57
C VAL A 94 -12.96 -0.76 0.50
N LYS A 95 -14.07 -0.24 1.03
CA LYS A 95 -14.90 -0.94 2.01
C LYS A 95 -15.51 -2.22 1.43
N LYS A 96 -16.00 -2.19 0.19
CA LYS A 96 -16.52 -3.39 -0.51
C LYS A 96 -15.41 -4.40 -0.78
N ALA A 97 -14.29 -3.94 -1.34
CA ALA A 97 -13.12 -4.77 -1.62
C ALA A 97 -12.57 -5.44 -0.35
N ARG A 98 -12.65 -4.78 0.82
CA ARG A 98 -12.28 -5.39 2.10
C ARG A 98 -13.13 -6.61 2.44
N ALA A 99 -14.44 -6.56 2.20
CA ALA A 99 -15.33 -7.69 2.47
C ALA A 99 -15.03 -8.88 1.55
N ASP A 100 -14.78 -8.61 0.26
CA ASP A 100 -14.39 -9.65 -0.69
C ASP A 100 -13.03 -10.25 -0.37
N TYR A 101 -12.06 -9.41 -0.01
CA TYR A 101 -10.75 -9.86 0.44
C TYR A 101 -10.86 -10.74 1.69
N GLU A 102 -11.65 -10.35 2.70
CA GLU A 102 -11.83 -11.13 3.92
C GLU A 102 -12.43 -12.51 3.62
N ARG A 103 -13.40 -12.57 2.70
CA ARG A 103 -13.97 -13.84 2.24
C ARG A 103 -12.91 -14.73 1.56
N ILE A 104 -12.08 -14.18 0.68
CA ILE A 104 -11.00 -14.93 -0.01
C ILE A 104 -9.96 -15.38 1.02
N HIS A 105 -9.57 -14.51 1.94
CA HIS A 105 -8.63 -14.79 3.02
C HIS A 105 -9.12 -15.95 3.90
N GLN A 106 -10.40 -15.95 4.32
CA GLN A 106 -10.97 -17.06 5.09
C GLN A 106 -10.95 -18.39 4.32
N GLN A 107 -11.20 -18.37 3.01
CA GLN A 107 -11.11 -19.56 2.15
C GLN A 107 -9.67 -20.08 2.04
N ALA A 108 -8.69 -19.18 1.94
CA ALA A 108 -7.26 -19.53 1.97
C ALA A 108 -6.88 -20.14 3.33
N VAL A 109 -7.23 -19.47 4.43
CA VAL A 109 -6.93 -19.92 5.80
C VAL A 109 -7.55 -21.28 6.09
N ALA A 110 -8.74 -21.59 5.57
CA ALA A 110 -9.34 -22.92 5.74
C ALA A 110 -8.44 -24.04 5.19
N ARG A 111 -7.70 -23.77 4.11
CA ARG A 111 -6.82 -24.72 3.40
C ARG A 111 -5.39 -24.75 3.95
N PHE A 112 -5.04 -23.84 4.86
CA PHE A 112 -3.71 -23.77 5.44
C PHE A 112 -3.37 -24.97 6.34
N SER A 113 -2.09 -25.35 6.28
CA SER A 113 -1.41 -26.18 7.25
C SER A 113 -1.46 -25.54 8.66
N PRO A 114 -1.30 -26.33 9.74
CA PRO A 114 -1.31 -25.78 11.10
C PRO A 114 -0.29 -24.66 11.31
N ALA A 115 0.91 -24.78 10.72
CA ALA A 115 1.95 -23.76 10.81
C ALA A 115 1.58 -22.48 10.02
N ALA A 116 0.98 -22.63 8.84
CA ALA A 116 0.51 -21.48 8.06
C ALA A 116 -0.65 -20.75 8.77
N LYS A 117 -1.56 -21.49 9.42
CA LYS A 117 -2.64 -20.90 10.24
C LYS A 117 -2.11 -20.08 11.41
N ASP A 118 -1.14 -20.62 12.16
CA ASP A 118 -0.52 -19.89 13.28
C ASP A 118 0.17 -18.60 12.81
N ALA A 119 0.96 -18.71 11.74
CA ALA A 119 1.66 -17.57 11.16
C ALA A 119 0.68 -16.49 10.65
N ASP A 120 -0.36 -16.88 9.92
CA ASP A 120 -1.40 -15.98 9.43
C ASP A 120 -2.15 -15.29 10.57
N ALA A 121 -2.52 -16.01 11.63
CA ALA A 121 -3.18 -15.43 12.79
C ALA A 121 -2.31 -14.35 13.46
N ARG A 122 -1.00 -14.61 13.60
CA ARG A 122 -0.04 -13.65 14.15
C ARG A 122 0.13 -12.42 13.25
N MET A 123 0.24 -12.60 11.94
CA MET A 123 0.34 -11.51 10.98
C MET A 123 -0.95 -10.68 10.91
N SER A 124 -2.11 -11.33 10.97
CA SER A 124 -3.41 -10.66 10.99
C SER A 124 -3.58 -9.82 12.26
N ALA A 125 -3.20 -10.34 13.43
CA ALA A 125 -3.21 -9.57 14.68
C ALA A 125 -2.32 -8.32 14.62
N ILE A 126 -1.16 -8.40 13.95
CA ILE A 126 -0.30 -7.23 13.71
C ILE A 126 -0.97 -6.24 12.75
N ALA A 127 -1.52 -6.73 11.63
CA ALA A 127 -2.17 -5.90 10.62
C ALA A 127 -3.36 -5.12 11.19
N ASP A 128 -4.14 -5.74 12.08
CA ASP A 128 -5.33 -5.18 12.70
C ASP A 128 -5.05 -4.35 13.96
N SER A 129 -3.80 -4.32 14.44
CA SER A 129 -3.45 -3.54 15.61
C SER A 129 -3.62 -2.04 15.35
N PRO A 130 -4.41 -1.31 16.16
CA PRO A 130 -4.56 0.14 16.04
C PRO A 130 -3.37 0.90 16.67
N HIS A 131 -2.49 0.21 17.38
CA HIS A 131 -1.39 0.82 18.13
C HIS A 131 -0.04 0.74 17.41
N LEU A 132 0.04 -0.09 16.38
CA LEU A 132 1.27 -0.22 15.58
C LEU A 132 1.24 0.77 14.42
N THR A 133 2.38 1.39 14.16
CA THR A 133 2.56 2.21 12.96
C THR A 133 2.69 1.33 11.73
N THR A 134 2.47 1.90 10.54
CA THR A 134 2.67 1.18 9.26
C THR A 134 4.04 0.51 9.19
N ARG A 135 5.12 1.23 9.55
CA ARG A 135 6.47 0.67 9.59
C ARG A 135 6.61 -0.49 10.59
N GLN A 136 6.06 -0.35 11.80
CA GLN A 136 6.12 -1.42 12.79
C GLN A 136 5.37 -2.67 12.33
N LYS A 137 4.21 -2.50 11.69
CA LYS A 137 3.46 -3.61 11.10
C LYS A 137 4.29 -4.34 10.06
N SER A 138 4.84 -3.60 9.09
CA SER A 138 5.69 -4.18 8.04
C SER A 138 6.91 -4.90 8.61
N GLN A 139 7.61 -4.31 9.59
CA GLN A 139 8.77 -4.93 10.23
C GLN A 139 8.41 -6.23 10.96
N GLN A 140 7.30 -6.25 11.71
CA GLN A 140 6.90 -7.43 12.47
C GLN A 140 6.36 -8.55 11.56
N ILE A 141 5.58 -8.21 10.53
CA ILE A 141 5.10 -9.17 9.52
C ILE A 141 6.30 -9.76 8.78
N GLN A 142 7.26 -8.93 8.36
CA GLN A 142 8.48 -9.39 7.71
C GLN A 142 9.27 -10.35 8.62
N ALA A 143 9.44 -10.01 9.91
CA ALA A 143 10.12 -10.88 10.86
C ALA A 143 9.41 -12.24 11.03
N ILE A 144 8.07 -12.27 11.01
CA ILE A 144 7.32 -13.54 10.99
C ILE A 144 7.65 -14.30 9.71
N MET A 145 7.48 -13.70 8.53
CA MET A 145 7.73 -14.35 7.24
C MET A 145 9.16 -14.89 7.11
N ASP A 146 10.14 -14.15 7.63
CA ASP A 146 11.55 -14.56 7.65
C ASP A 146 11.82 -15.74 8.56
N SER A 147 11.05 -15.89 9.65
CA SER A 147 11.16 -17.02 10.57
C SER A 147 10.50 -18.31 10.06
N LEU A 148 9.64 -18.23 9.04
CA LEU A 148 8.94 -19.39 8.49
C LEU A 148 9.86 -20.23 7.61
N SER A 149 9.64 -21.55 7.62
CA SER A 149 10.20 -22.44 6.60
C SER A 149 9.73 -22.02 5.19
N GLU A 150 10.55 -22.30 4.18
CA GLU A 150 10.25 -21.94 2.79
C GLU A 150 8.92 -22.53 2.31
N SER A 151 8.60 -23.75 2.74
CA SER A 151 7.33 -24.41 2.39
C SER A 151 6.12 -23.66 2.93
N VAL A 152 6.15 -23.26 4.21
CA VAL A 152 5.05 -22.52 4.84
C VAL A 152 4.94 -21.11 4.23
N ARG A 153 6.08 -20.46 3.95
CA ARG A 153 6.10 -19.15 3.29
C ARG A 153 5.43 -19.20 1.91
N ARG A 154 5.79 -20.19 1.07
CA ARG A 154 5.18 -20.36 -0.27
C ARG A 154 3.70 -20.70 -0.18
N GLU A 155 3.30 -21.53 0.79
CA GLU A 155 1.89 -21.86 1.02
C GLU A 155 1.05 -20.59 1.26
N ILE A 156 1.50 -19.72 2.18
CA ILE A 156 0.82 -18.47 2.51
C ILE A 156 0.77 -17.54 1.29
N ILE A 157 1.90 -17.33 0.61
CA ILE A 157 1.99 -16.44 -0.57
C ILE A 157 1.05 -16.94 -1.67
N ASN A 158 1.10 -18.21 -2.02
CA ASN A 158 0.32 -18.75 -3.15
C ASN A 158 -1.18 -18.76 -2.90
N ALA A 159 -1.62 -18.87 -1.64
CA ALA A 159 -3.04 -18.88 -1.32
C ALA A 159 -3.66 -17.47 -1.26
N LEU A 160 -2.84 -16.45 -1.00
CA LEU A 160 -3.29 -15.06 -0.89
C LEU A 160 -3.07 -14.25 -2.18
N SER A 161 -2.27 -14.75 -3.12
CA SER A 161 -2.22 -14.22 -4.48
C SER A 161 -3.56 -14.43 -5.18
N PRO A 162 -4.15 -13.41 -5.83
CA PRO A 162 -5.26 -13.61 -6.73
C PRO A 162 -4.89 -14.68 -7.76
N GLN A 163 -5.63 -15.78 -7.81
CA GLN A 163 -5.51 -16.71 -8.93
C GLN A 163 -6.29 -16.09 -10.08
N GLU A 164 -5.58 -15.68 -11.12
CA GLU A 164 -6.19 -15.32 -12.41
C GLU A 164 -6.89 -16.53 -13.05
#